data_AF-A0A7J9DVU6-F1
#
_entry.id   AF-A0A7J9DVU6-F1
#
_cell.length_a   1.000
_cell.length_b   1.000
_cell.length_c   1.000
_cell.angle_alpha   90.00
_cell.angle_beta   90.00
_cell.angle_gamma   90.00
#
_symmetry.space_group_name_H-M   'P 1'
#
loop_
_entity.id
_entity.type
_entity.pdbx_description
1 polymer ?
#
loop_
_entity_poly.entity_id
_entity_poly.type
_entity_poly.pdbx_seq_one_letter_code
_entity_poly.pdbx_strand_id
1 'polypeptide(L)'
;MKSLEKAHISICGCDTIDSQTIATHLILGICNVRSLRLTIDEGIFRTSRLPIFYNLIELKFLGHGFNGRETWLVEFLHCVFNLKTLILNFSVVAGTQWKVLEVPFCLSFHLKEIEISCFNTHIIEIVIYFLDNAMILEKLIITMDTLTVTQKKKTRNQLLQLVKSSKKCLKLVVIL
;
A
#
# COMPACT_ATOMS: atom_id res chain seq x y z
N MET A 1 -5.55 -0.48 -31.26
CA MET A 1 -5.86 -1.32 -30.08
C MET A 1 -6.28 -0.41 -28.95
N LYS A 2 -7.36 -0.70 -28.22
CA LYS A 2 -7.71 0.06 -27.01
C LYS A 2 -6.65 -0.22 -25.94
N SER A 3 -6.08 0.80 -25.32
CA SER A 3 -5.18 0.65 -24.18
C SER A 3 -5.94 0.02 -23.01
N LEU A 4 -5.29 -0.91 -22.32
CA LEU A 4 -5.84 -1.45 -21.07
C LEU A 4 -5.76 -0.34 -20.01
N GLU A 5 -6.91 0.18 -19.59
CA GLU A 5 -6.97 1.26 -18.60
C GLU A 5 -6.95 0.74 -17.16
N LYS A 6 -7.48 -0.48 -16.94
CA LYS A 6 -7.61 -1.11 -15.62
C LYS A 6 -7.18 -2.57 -15.68
N ALA A 7 -6.48 -3.03 -14.65
CA ALA A 7 -6.15 -4.44 -14.49
C ALA A 7 -6.50 -4.94 -13.08
N HIS A 8 -6.92 -6.19 -13.00
CA HIS A 8 -7.05 -6.93 -11.75
C HIS A 8 -6.27 -8.23 -11.90
N ILE A 9 -5.22 -8.37 -11.10
CA ILE A 9 -4.32 -9.52 -11.15
C ILE A 9 -4.22 -10.13 -9.76
N SER A 10 -4.31 -11.46 -9.72
CA SER A 10 -3.94 -12.25 -8.57
C SER A 10 -2.76 -13.12 -8.98
N ILE A 11 -1.65 -13.03 -8.25
CA ILE A 11 -0.47 -13.86 -8.47
C ILE A 11 -0.26 -14.67 -7.20
N CYS A 12 -0.23 -15.99 -7.35
CA CYS A 12 -0.09 -16.93 -6.24
C CYS A 12 1.00 -17.97 -6.56
N GLY A 13 1.68 -18.49 -5.53
CA GLY A 13 2.66 -19.58 -5.65
C GLY A 13 3.92 -19.22 -6.46
N CYS A 14 4.58 -18.11 -6.13
CA CYS A 14 5.80 -17.64 -6.80
C CYS A 14 7.10 -18.10 -6.13
N ASP A 15 7.19 -19.39 -5.79
CA ASP A 15 8.28 -19.94 -4.97
C ASP A 15 9.52 -20.32 -5.81
N THR A 16 9.39 -20.34 -7.13
CA THR A 16 10.44 -20.73 -8.08
C THR A 16 10.87 -19.57 -8.98
N ILE A 17 12.11 -19.62 -9.48
CA ILE A 17 12.65 -18.60 -10.40
C ILE A 17 11.78 -18.48 -11.67
N ASP A 18 11.28 -19.60 -12.20
CA ASP A 18 10.43 -19.61 -13.40
C ASP A 18 9.09 -18.92 -13.12
N SER A 19 8.46 -19.21 -11.97
CA SER A 19 7.21 -18.55 -11.57
C SER A 19 7.38 -17.04 -11.35
N GLN A 20 8.50 -16.60 -10.76
CA GLN A 20 8.83 -15.17 -10.61
C GLN A 20 9.06 -14.49 -11.96
N THR A 21 9.69 -15.19 -12.90
CA THR A 21 9.93 -14.70 -14.25
C THR A 21 8.60 -14.50 -15.00
N ILE A 22 7.71 -15.49 -14.94
CA ILE A 22 6.37 -15.41 -15.54
C ILE A 22 5.56 -14.25 -14.91
N ALA A 23 5.59 -14.12 -13.59
CA ALA A 23 4.94 -13.01 -12.89
C ALA A 23 5.49 -11.64 -13.34
N THR A 24 6.80 -11.52 -13.51
CA THR A 24 7.45 -10.31 -14.02
C THR A 24 7.00 -9.98 -15.44
N HIS A 25 6.92 -10.96 -16.33
CA HIS A 25 6.41 -10.76 -17.70
C HIS A 25 4.94 -10.35 -17.72
N LEU A 26 4.10 -10.93 -16.86
CA LEU A 26 2.70 -10.52 -16.71
C LEU A 26 2.59 -9.05 -16.29
N ILE A 27 3.41 -8.64 -15.33
CA ILE A 27 3.44 -7.26 -14.82
C ILE A 27 3.97 -6.29 -15.87
N LEU A 28 4.98 -6.68 -16.65
CA LEU A 28 5.45 -5.91 -17.80
C LEU A 28 4.32 -5.68 -18.83
N GLY A 29 3.49 -6.69 -19.08
CA GLY A 29 2.36 -6.59 -20.01
C GLY A 29 1.27 -5.59 -19.58
N ILE A 30 1.21 -5.23 -18.29
CA ILE A 30 0.16 -4.36 -17.73
C ILE A 30 0.70 -3.05 -17.13
N CYS A 31 1.97 -2.70 -17.35
CA CYS A 31 2.59 -1.51 -16.74
C CYS A 31 1.97 -0.16 -17.18
N ASN A 32 1.20 -0.15 -18.27
CA ASN A 32 0.57 1.05 -18.82
C ASN A 32 -0.82 1.38 -18.26
N VAL A 33 -1.35 0.56 -17.34
CA VAL A 33 -2.68 0.76 -16.75
C VAL A 33 -2.75 1.98 -15.84
N ARG A 34 -3.94 2.55 -15.68
CA ARG A 34 -4.21 3.68 -14.76
C ARG A 34 -4.75 3.25 -13.40
N SER A 35 -5.39 2.10 -13.32
CA SER A 35 -5.85 1.49 -12.08
C SER A 35 -5.45 0.02 -12.03
N LEU A 36 -4.81 -0.39 -10.94
CA LEU A 36 -4.35 -1.75 -10.71
C LEU A 36 -4.91 -2.27 -9.40
N ARG A 37 -5.62 -3.38 -9.45
CA ARG A 37 -5.87 -4.23 -8.29
C ARG A 37 -4.90 -5.40 -8.33
N LEU A 38 -4.07 -5.52 -7.29
CA LEU A 38 -3.01 -6.52 -7.20
C LEU A 38 -3.21 -7.36 -5.93
N THR A 39 -3.33 -8.67 -6.12
CA THR A 39 -3.35 -9.64 -5.02
C THR A 39 -2.12 -10.52 -5.12
N ILE A 40 -1.36 -10.62 -4.02
CA ILE A 40 -0.10 -11.38 -3.96
C ILE A 40 -0.01 -12.14 -2.63
N ASP A 41 0.44 -13.40 -2.67
CA ASP A 41 0.66 -14.26 -1.49
C ASP A 41 2.12 -14.31 -1.01
N GLU A 42 3.10 -14.12 -1.90
CA GLU A 42 4.55 -14.32 -1.67
C GLU A 42 5.40 -13.10 -2.12
N GLY A 43 6.66 -13.01 -1.71
CA GLY A 43 7.55 -11.90 -2.11
C GLY A 43 8.01 -12.01 -3.57
N ILE A 44 7.16 -11.62 -4.53
CA ILE A 44 7.34 -11.87 -5.98
C ILE A 44 8.60 -11.23 -6.59
N PHE A 45 9.30 -10.31 -5.89
CA PHE A 45 10.38 -9.52 -6.50
C PHE A 45 11.72 -9.59 -5.77
N ARG A 46 12.04 -10.69 -5.07
CA ARG A 46 13.36 -10.83 -4.45
C ARG A 46 14.53 -10.75 -5.44
N THR A 47 14.28 -11.09 -6.71
CA THR A 47 15.33 -11.27 -7.73
C THR A 47 15.13 -10.42 -8.99
N SER A 48 13.91 -9.94 -9.24
CA SER A 48 13.51 -9.35 -10.53
C SER A 48 13.22 -7.87 -10.40
N ARG A 49 13.70 -7.05 -11.36
CA ARG A 49 13.39 -5.62 -11.39
C ARG A 49 11.94 -5.40 -11.79
N LEU A 50 11.19 -4.70 -10.94
CA LEU A 50 9.84 -4.24 -11.24
C LEU A 50 9.85 -3.22 -12.38
N PRO A 51 8.91 -3.30 -13.34
CA PRO A 51 8.77 -2.27 -14.36
C PRO A 51 8.17 -0.99 -13.79
N ILE A 52 8.50 0.13 -14.44
CA ILE A 52 7.93 1.43 -14.10
C ILE A 52 6.50 1.53 -14.61
N PHE A 53 5.60 2.00 -13.75
CA PHE A 53 4.21 2.29 -14.05
C PHE A 53 4.00 3.79 -14.22
N TYR A 54 4.27 4.31 -15.42
CA TYR A 54 4.15 5.75 -15.69
C TYR A 54 2.72 6.28 -15.57
N ASN A 55 1.72 5.45 -15.86
CA ASN A 55 0.32 5.90 -15.94
C ASN A 55 -0.53 5.54 -14.72
N LEU A 56 0.02 4.79 -13.76
CA LEU A 56 -0.75 4.25 -12.65
C LEU A 56 -1.09 5.36 -11.64
N ILE A 57 -2.38 5.58 -11.47
CA ILE A 57 -2.96 6.63 -10.60
C ILE A 57 -3.59 6.00 -9.36
N GLU A 58 -4.12 4.79 -9.47
CA GLU A 58 -4.81 4.08 -8.40
C GLU A 58 -4.24 2.67 -8.23
N LEU A 59 -3.83 2.35 -7.01
CA LEU A 59 -3.35 1.03 -6.62
C LEU A 59 -4.23 0.48 -5.50
N LYS A 60 -4.82 -0.68 -5.73
CA LYS A 60 -5.47 -1.49 -4.70
C LYS A 60 -4.66 -2.74 -4.46
N PHE A 61 -4.00 -2.80 -3.31
CA PHE A 61 -3.26 -3.97 -2.87
C PHE A 61 -4.08 -4.81 -1.89
N LEU A 62 -4.17 -6.10 -2.18
CA LEU A 62 -4.76 -7.11 -1.31
C LEU A 62 -3.69 -8.14 -1.00
N GLY A 63 -3.29 -8.27 0.26
CA GLY A 63 -2.25 -9.22 0.62
C GLY A 63 -2.47 -9.81 1.99
N HIS A 64 -1.92 -11.02 2.15
CA HIS A 64 -1.86 -11.63 3.48
C HIS A 64 -0.87 -10.91 4.40
N GLY A 65 0.00 -10.03 3.89
CA GLY A 65 1.10 -9.49 4.70
C GLY A 65 2.23 -10.52 4.81
N PHE A 66 3.44 -10.05 5.04
CA PHE A 66 4.68 -10.83 4.92
C PHE A 66 5.41 -10.95 6.27
N ASN A 67 4.66 -11.13 7.36
CA ASN A 67 5.22 -11.33 8.71
C ASN A 67 6.32 -10.33 9.07
N GLY A 68 6.20 -9.05 8.69
CA GLY A 68 7.28 -8.10 8.94
C GLY A 68 8.00 -7.54 7.71
N ARG A 69 7.85 -8.18 6.54
CA ARG A 69 8.70 -7.97 5.35
C ARG A 69 7.98 -7.32 4.18
N GLU A 70 7.06 -6.40 4.44
CA GLU A 70 6.31 -5.67 3.40
C GLU A 70 7.17 -4.59 2.70
N THR A 71 8.50 -4.70 2.72
CA THR A 71 9.41 -3.77 2.03
C THR A 71 9.10 -3.71 0.53
N TRP A 72 8.65 -4.84 -0.04
CA TRP A 72 8.26 -4.94 -1.44
C TRP A 72 7.19 -3.89 -1.83
N LEU A 73 6.28 -3.50 -0.91
CA LEU A 73 5.25 -2.50 -1.23
C LEU A 73 5.90 -1.12 -1.39
N VAL A 74 6.87 -0.79 -0.53
CA VAL A 74 7.65 0.45 -0.67
C VAL A 74 8.50 0.41 -1.94
N GLU A 75 9.14 -0.73 -2.24
CA GLU A 75 9.87 -0.96 -3.49
C GLU A 75 8.96 -0.81 -4.72
N PHE A 76 7.74 -1.32 -4.66
CA PHE A 76 6.75 -1.17 -5.72
C PHE A 76 6.34 0.29 -5.91
N LEU A 77 6.14 1.04 -4.81
CA LEU A 77 5.82 2.46 -4.86
C LEU A 77 6.95 3.29 -5.51
N HIS A 78 8.22 2.85 -5.44
CA HIS A 78 9.32 3.48 -6.19
C HIS A 78 9.17 3.34 -7.71
N CYS A 79 8.42 2.34 -8.19
CA CYS A 79 8.12 2.15 -9.60
C CYS A 79 6.87 2.90 -10.06
N VAL A 80 6.13 3.54 -9.15
CA VAL A 80 4.86 4.21 -9.45
C VAL A 80 4.95 5.69 -9.13
N PHE A 81 5.21 6.53 -10.12
CA PHE A 81 5.46 7.96 -9.87
C PHE A 81 4.18 8.79 -9.70
N ASN A 82 3.11 8.46 -10.42
CA ASN A 82 1.91 9.30 -10.53
C ASN A 82 0.74 8.84 -9.63
N LEU A 83 1.03 8.01 -8.62
CA LEU A 83 0.00 7.44 -7.74
C LEU A 83 -0.70 8.54 -6.93
N LYS A 84 -2.03 8.57 -7.00
CA LYS A 84 -2.89 9.50 -6.24
C LYS A 84 -3.69 8.80 -5.15
N THR A 85 -4.07 7.55 -5.38
CA THR A 85 -4.91 6.76 -4.48
C THR A 85 -4.27 5.41 -4.19
N LEU A 86 -4.09 5.11 -2.91
CA LEU A 86 -3.56 3.84 -2.42
C LEU A 86 -4.58 3.16 -1.49
N ILE A 87 -5.03 1.97 -1.86
CA ILE A 87 -5.95 1.16 -1.06
C ILE A 87 -5.21 -0.09 -0.60
N LEU A 88 -5.12 -0.28 0.71
CA LEU A 88 -4.40 -1.39 1.34
C LEU A 88 -5.39 -2.25 2.12
N ASN A 89 -5.35 -3.55 1.87
CA ASN A 89 -6.03 -4.53 2.70
C ASN A 89 -5.02 -5.58 3.15
N PHE A 90 -4.64 -5.50 4.43
CA PHE A 90 -3.71 -6.44 5.05
C PHE A 90 -4.52 -7.44 5.87
N SER A 91 -4.49 -8.72 5.47
CA SER A 91 -5.19 -9.78 6.21
C SER A 91 -4.41 -10.28 7.42
N VAL A 92 -3.09 -10.11 7.50
CA VAL A 92 -2.21 -10.55 8.61
C VAL A 92 -1.19 -9.46 8.95
N VAL A 93 -0.49 -9.61 10.08
CA VAL A 93 0.45 -8.67 10.70
C VAL A 93 1.41 -8.05 9.69
N ALA A 94 1.27 -6.74 9.48
CA ALA A 94 2.20 -5.95 8.69
C ALA A 94 3.36 -5.44 9.57
N GLY A 95 4.54 -5.35 8.96
CA GLY A 95 5.84 -5.21 9.59
C GLY A 95 6.33 -3.83 9.96
N THR A 96 7.39 -3.86 10.77
CA THR A 96 7.90 -2.74 11.57
C THR A 96 9.12 -2.01 10.97
N GLN A 97 9.38 -2.19 9.68
CA GLN A 97 10.63 -1.73 9.05
C GLN A 97 10.48 -0.59 8.03
N TRP A 98 9.28 -0.04 7.85
CA TRP A 98 9.07 1.01 6.84
C TRP A 98 9.84 2.29 7.13
N LYS A 99 10.04 2.62 8.40
CA LYS A 99 10.71 3.87 8.82
C LYS A 99 12.16 4.02 8.34
N VAL A 100 12.85 2.92 8.03
CA VAL A 100 14.24 2.96 7.55
C VAL A 100 14.34 2.96 6.02
N LEU A 101 13.22 2.85 5.30
CA LEU A 101 13.21 2.79 3.85
C LEU A 101 13.17 4.19 3.24
N GLU A 102 13.84 4.34 2.10
CA GLU A 102 13.77 5.55 1.29
C GLU A 102 12.33 5.84 0.86
N VAL A 103 11.96 7.12 0.92
CA VAL A 103 10.59 7.58 0.66
C VAL A 103 10.31 7.56 -0.85
N PRO A 104 9.30 6.81 -1.33
CA PRO A 104 8.90 6.84 -2.73
C PRO A 104 8.45 8.23 -3.18
N PHE A 105 8.83 8.63 -4.39
CA PHE A 105 8.49 9.94 -4.93
C PHE A 105 6.97 10.23 -4.93
N CYS A 106 6.15 9.24 -5.30
CA CYS A 106 4.70 9.42 -5.32
C CYS A 106 4.13 9.73 -3.94
N LEU A 107 4.73 9.19 -2.88
CA LEU A 107 4.28 9.42 -1.52
C LEU A 107 4.42 10.90 -1.16
N SER A 108 5.59 11.47 -1.45
CA SER A 108 5.88 12.87 -1.18
C SER A 108 5.04 13.84 -2.03
N PHE A 109 4.84 13.56 -3.32
CA PHE A 109 4.38 14.59 -4.28
C PHE A 109 3.03 14.35 -4.94
N HIS A 110 2.49 13.13 -4.89
CA HIS A 110 1.30 12.79 -5.69
C HIS A 110 0.17 12.12 -4.91
N LEU A 111 0.50 11.44 -3.81
CA LEU A 111 -0.47 10.65 -3.05
C LEU A 111 -1.40 11.56 -2.24
N LYS A 112 -2.69 11.54 -2.60
CA LYS A 112 -3.74 12.36 -1.99
C LYS A 112 -4.66 11.56 -1.07
N GLU A 113 -4.86 10.28 -1.37
CA GLU A 113 -5.78 9.43 -0.62
C GLU A 113 -5.16 8.08 -0.29
N ILE A 114 -5.30 7.70 0.98
CA ILE A 114 -4.95 6.37 1.47
C ILE A 114 -6.16 5.76 2.16
N GLU A 115 -6.48 4.52 1.81
CA GLU A 115 -7.47 3.69 2.49
C GLU A 115 -6.80 2.45 3.06
N ILE A 116 -7.02 2.17 4.34
CA ILE A 116 -6.49 0.98 5.01
C ILE A 116 -7.67 0.20 5.59
N SER A 117 -7.93 -0.97 5.01
CA SER A 117 -8.90 -1.96 5.49
C SER A 117 -8.24 -2.97 6.44
N CYS A 118 -9.07 -3.63 7.26
CA CYS A 118 -8.64 -4.67 8.21
C CYS A 118 -7.59 -4.20 9.23
N PHE A 119 -7.69 -2.94 9.66
CA PHE A 119 -6.68 -2.32 10.52
C PHE A 119 -6.54 -3.04 11.87
N ASN A 120 -5.31 -3.38 12.24
CA ASN A 120 -4.95 -3.88 13.58
C ASN A 120 -3.81 -3.03 14.18
N THR A 121 -3.51 -3.22 15.46
CA THR A 121 -2.54 -2.40 16.21
C THR A 121 -1.12 -2.43 15.63
N HIS A 122 -0.73 -3.46 14.89
CA HIS A 122 0.60 -3.58 14.28
C HIS A 122 0.75 -2.71 13.03
N ILE A 123 -0.36 -2.31 12.39
CA ILE A 123 -0.36 -1.47 11.18
C ILE A 123 -0.15 0.02 11.53
N ILE A 124 -0.10 0.38 12.82
CA ILE A 124 0.09 1.77 13.26
C ILE A 124 1.40 2.37 12.75
N GLU A 125 2.45 1.56 12.59
CA GLU A 125 3.74 2.03 12.08
C GLU A 125 3.68 2.43 10.61
N ILE A 126 2.90 1.69 9.79
CA ILE A 126 2.63 2.04 8.40
C ILE A 126 1.89 3.37 8.33
N VAL A 127 0.91 3.58 9.22
CA VAL A 127 0.21 4.87 9.31
C VAL A 127 1.17 6.00 9.68
N ILE A 128 2.05 5.80 10.66
CA ILE A 128 3.07 6.80 11.03
C ILE A 128 3.95 7.12 9.83
N TYR A 129 4.46 6.10 9.13
CA TYR A 129 5.28 6.30 7.94
C TYR A 129 4.56 7.15 6.88
N PHE A 130 3.29 6.87 6.60
CA PHE A 130 2.52 7.67 5.65
C PHE A 130 2.29 9.10 6.14
N LEU A 131 1.95 9.30 7.42
CA LEU A 131 1.74 10.64 7.97
C LEU A 131 3.03 11.48 7.95
N ASP A 132 4.18 10.87 8.22
CA ASP A 132 5.48 11.54 8.21
C ASP A 132 5.91 11.91 6.78
N ASN A 133 5.64 11.06 5.79
CA ASN A 133 6.21 11.20 4.45
C ASN A 133 5.26 11.73 3.37
N ALA A 134 3.95 11.50 3.49
CA ALA A 134 2.99 11.92 2.48
C ALA A 134 2.65 13.42 2.59
N MET A 135 3.35 14.30 1.85
CA MET A 135 3.29 15.76 2.09
C MET A 135 1.97 16.40 1.67
N ILE A 136 1.33 15.87 0.64
CA ILE A 136 0.09 16.40 0.07
C ILE A 136 -1.13 15.51 0.34
N LEU A 137 -1.04 14.64 1.35
CA LEU A 137 -2.11 13.72 1.69
C LEU A 137 -3.34 14.48 2.19
N GLU A 138 -4.44 14.38 1.45
CA GLU A 138 -5.70 15.09 1.73
C GLU A 138 -6.62 14.23 2.61
N LYS A 139 -6.57 12.91 2.43
CA LYS A 139 -7.52 11.97 3.06
C LYS A 139 -6.87 10.67 3.48
N LEU A 140 -7.13 10.26 4.72
CA LEU A 140 -6.78 8.95 5.25
C LEU A 140 -8.04 8.26 5.78
N ILE A 141 -8.37 7.11 5.23
CA ILE A 141 -9.49 6.28 5.66
C ILE A 141 -8.94 5.03 6.35
N ILE A 142 -9.43 4.74 7.55
CA ILE A 142 -9.06 3.53 8.30
C ILE A 142 -10.33 2.80 8.72
N THR A 143 -10.44 1.54 8.31
CA THR A 143 -11.54 0.64 8.65
C THR A 143 -11.06 -0.43 9.63
N MET A 144 -11.75 -0.56 10.77
CA MET A 144 -11.30 -1.34 11.94
C MET A 144 -12.13 -2.61 12.20
N ASP A 145 -12.68 -3.25 11.17
CA ASP A 145 -13.69 -4.31 11.31
C ASP A 145 -13.27 -5.48 12.22
N THR A 146 -11.97 -5.77 12.32
CA THR A 146 -11.41 -6.89 13.09
C THR A 146 -11.23 -6.61 14.59
N LEU A 147 -11.38 -5.36 15.03
CA LEU A 147 -11.13 -4.96 16.42
C LEU A 147 -12.41 -5.03 17.28
N THR A 148 -12.23 -5.40 18.55
CA THR A 148 -13.31 -5.27 19.55
C THR A 148 -13.65 -3.79 19.80
N VAL A 149 -14.83 -3.51 20.35
CA VAL A 149 -15.29 -2.13 20.66
C VAL A 149 -14.27 -1.36 21.53
N THR A 150 -13.69 -2.03 22.54
CA THR A 150 -12.68 -1.42 23.42
C THR A 150 -11.38 -1.11 22.68
N GLN A 151 -10.91 -2.03 21.82
CA GLN A 151 -9.74 -1.82 20.98
C GLN A 151 -9.98 -0.68 19.98
N LYS A 152 -11.12 -0.67 19.28
CA LYS A 152 -11.54 0.39 18.36
C LYS A 152 -11.45 1.77 19.00
N LYS A 153 -11.98 1.93 20.22
CA LYS A 153 -11.91 3.20 20.97
C LYS A 153 -10.47 3.62 21.27
N LYS A 154 -9.64 2.69 21.76
CA LYS A 154 -8.23 2.96 22.08
C LYS A 154 -7.43 3.35 20.83
N THR A 155 -7.55 2.56 19.76
CA THR A 155 -6.87 2.78 18.48
C THR A 155 -7.31 4.09 17.82
N ARG A 156 -8.61 4.40 17.83
CA ARG A 156 -9.13 5.69 17.33
C ARG A 156 -8.47 6.87 18.05
N ASN A 157 -8.36 6.82 19.38
CA ASN A 157 -7.73 7.90 20.14
C ASN A 157 -6.25 8.05 19.80
N GLN A 158 -5.52 6.94 19.63
CA GLN A 158 -4.12 6.95 19.20
C GLN A 158 -3.96 7.57 17.79
N LEU A 159 -4.79 7.16 16.82
CA LEU A 159 -4.75 7.72 15.47
C LEU A 159 -5.09 9.20 15.43
N LEU A 160 -6.07 9.64 16.24
CA LEU A 160 -6.40 11.06 16.36
C LEU A 160 -5.23 11.87 16.93
N GLN A 161 -4.48 11.33 17.88
CA GLN A 161 -3.26 11.98 18.39
C GLN A 161 -2.18 12.08 17.32
N LEU A 162 -1.94 11.00 16.56
CA LEU A 162 -0.97 10.98 15.47
C LEU A 162 -1.30 12.01 14.38
N VAL A 163 -2.55 12.08 13.95
CA VAL A 163 -2.99 13.06 12.94
C VAL A 163 -2.88 14.49 13.47
N LYS A 164 -3.22 14.74 14.75
CA LYS A 164 -3.04 16.06 15.37
C LYS A 164 -1.58 16.48 15.48
N SER A 165 -0.67 15.54 15.70
CA SER A 165 0.78 15.82 15.71
C SER A 165 1.37 16.01 14.31
N SER A 166 0.68 15.52 13.27
CA SER A 166 1.11 15.74 11.89
C SER A 166 0.92 17.21 11.53
N LYS A 167 1.96 17.82 10.96
CA LYS A 167 1.93 19.22 10.49
C LYS A 167 1.08 19.41 9.21
N LYS A 168 0.41 18.36 8.75
CA LYS A 168 -0.24 18.28 7.43
C LYS A 168 -1.75 18.35 7.58
N CYS A 169 -2.40 19.03 6.63
CA CYS A 169 -3.86 19.16 6.62
C CYS A 169 -4.49 17.85 6.11
N LEU A 170 -4.81 16.94 7.03
CA LEU A 170 -5.36 15.63 6.72
C LEU A 170 -6.82 15.51 7.19
N LYS A 171 -7.71 15.06 6.30
CA LYS A 171 -9.02 14.55 6.71
C LYS A 171 -8.90 13.06 7.10
N LEU A 172 -8.93 12.78 8.40
CA LEU A 172 -9.04 11.41 8.90
C LEU A 172 -10.51 10.96 8.95
N VAL A 173 -10.82 9.87 8.25
CA VAL A 173 -12.11 9.18 8.34
C VAL A 173 -11.87 7.82 8.98
N VAL A 174 -12.41 7.62 10.18
CA VAL A 174 -12.36 6.33 10.87
C VAL A 174 -13.72 5.66 10.75
N ILE A 175 -13.73 4.48 10.13
CA ILE A 175 -14.91 3.61 10.02
C ILE A 175 -14.76 2.52 11.08
N LEU A 176 -15.71 2.49 12.01
CA LEU A 176 -15.74 1.59 13.17
C LEU A 176 -16.54 0.34 12.86
#